data_AF-A0A835SNB5-F1
#
_entry.id   AF-A0A835SNB5-F1
#
_cell.length_a   1.000
_cell.length_b   1.000
_cell.length_c   1.000
_cell.angle_alpha   90.00
_cell.angle_beta   90.00
_cell.angle_gamma   90.00
#
_symmetry.space_group_name_H-M   'P 1'
#
loop_
_entity.id
_entity.type
_entity.pdbx_description
1 polymer ?
#
loop_
_entity_poly.entity_id
_entity_poly.type
_entity_poly.pdbx_seq_one_letter_code
_entity_poly.pdbx_strand_id
1 'polypeptide(L)'
;MAATMQMNKQATRQAAQQGRVAPFKATGVVRKVAQLPSSTFSGVTVPQRQFAISGARSVSRAVQSVFAVKDGAVLEGRKLRVAVIGGGPSGACAAETLAKGGVETFLLERKLDNCKPCGGAIPLCMVEEFDLPMEIIDRRVTKMKMISPSNREVDVGKTLSETEWIGMCRREVFDDYLRNRAQKLGANIVNGLFMRSEQQSSDGPFTIHYNSYEDGSKMGKPASIEVDMIIGADGANSRIAKEIDAGEYDYAIAFQERIRIPDDKMKYYENLAEMYVGDDVSPDFYGWVFPKYDHVAVGTGTVVNKTAIKQYQQATRDRSKVKTEGGKIIRVEAHPIPEHPRPKRCKGRVALVGDAAGYVTKCSGEGIYFAAKSGRMAAEAIVEGSANGTKMCGEDAIRVYLDKWDNKYWTTYKVLDILQKVFYRSNPAREAFVELCEDSYVQKMTFDSYLYKTVVPGNPLDDVKLLVRTVSSILRSNALRSVNSKSVNVSFGSKANEERVMAA
;
A
#
# COMPACT_ATOMS: atom_id res chain seq x y z
N MET A 1 39.51 28.91 -2.15
CA MET A 1 40.59 28.92 -1.15
C MET A 1 40.05 28.26 0.12
N ALA A 2 40.13 26.94 0.24
CA ALA A 2 41.33 26.21 0.65
C ALA A 2 41.74 26.52 2.11
N ALA A 3 40.87 26.21 3.08
CA ALA A 3 41.24 26.10 4.49
C ALA A 3 40.14 25.44 5.36
N THR A 4 39.48 24.37 4.91
CA THR A 4 38.66 23.53 5.82
C THR A 4 38.48 22.09 5.32
N MET A 5 39.44 21.60 4.53
CA MET A 5 39.41 20.26 3.95
C MET A 5 40.58 19.37 4.42
N GLN A 6 41.20 19.73 5.56
CA GLN A 6 42.44 19.11 6.04
C GLN A 6 42.41 18.60 7.49
N MET A 7 41.26 18.59 8.17
CA MET A 7 41.18 18.17 9.59
C MET A 7 40.42 16.86 9.86
N ASN A 8 40.09 16.06 8.85
CA ASN A 8 39.38 14.79 9.07
C ASN A 8 40.06 13.54 8.45
N LYS A 9 41.37 13.63 8.16
CA LYS A 9 42.18 12.51 7.62
C LYS A 9 43.26 11.96 8.56
N GLN A 10 43.27 12.38 9.84
CA GLN A 10 44.27 11.91 10.82
C GLN A 10 43.70 11.14 12.03
N ALA A 11 42.38 10.97 12.16
CA ALA A 11 41.78 10.29 13.31
C ALA A 11 41.39 8.81 13.08
N THR A 12 41.63 8.23 11.90
CA THR A 12 41.21 6.84 11.58
C THR A 12 42.38 5.88 11.29
N ARG A 13 43.62 6.27 11.64
CA ARG A 13 44.82 5.43 11.44
C ARG A 13 45.40 4.80 12.72
N GLN A 14 44.66 4.80 13.82
CA GLN A 14 45.13 4.25 15.11
C GLN A 14 44.19 3.21 15.76
N ALA A 15 43.39 2.49 14.98
CA ALA A 15 42.58 1.36 15.48
C ALA A 15 42.71 0.09 14.61
N ALA A 16 43.90 -0.14 14.05
CA ALA A 16 44.21 -1.33 13.26
C ALA A 16 45.59 -1.88 13.63
N GLN A 17 45.74 -2.31 14.89
CA GLN A 17 46.89 -3.11 15.34
C GLN A 17 46.59 -3.65 16.74
N GLN A 18 46.07 -4.88 16.82
CA GLN A 18 46.34 -5.88 17.88
C GLN A 18 45.44 -7.09 17.65
N GLY A 19 46.05 -8.26 17.43
CA GLY A 19 45.33 -9.53 17.19
C GLY A 19 46.02 -10.45 16.17
N ARG A 20 47.32 -10.72 16.35
CA ARG A 20 48.05 -11.80 15.64
C ARG A 20 47.95 -13.08 16.46
N VAL A 21 47.40 -14.15 15.89
CA VAL A 21 47.64 -15.54 16.33
C VAL A 21 47.97 -16.37 15.08
N ALA A 22 49.00 -17.20 15.21
CA ALA A 22 49.71 -17.92 14.15
C ALA A 22 48.98 -19.20 13.65
N PRO A 23 49.39 -19.81 12.51
CA PRO A 23 48.63 -20.83 11.80
C PRO A 23 48.97 -22.26 12.23
N PHE A 24 47.98 -23.16 12.19
CA PHE A 24 48.16 -24.59 12.39
C PHE A 24 48.24 -25.33 11.04
N LYS A 25 49.30 -26.12 10.84
CA LYS A 25 49.50 -27.05 9.72
C LYS A 25 49.18 -28.48 10.17
N ALA A 26 48.44 -29.23 9.36
CA ALA A 26 48.48 -30.70 9.28
C ALA A 26 47.91 -31.13 7.90
N THR A 27 48.76 -31.42 6.92
CA THR A 27 49.13 -32.78 6.42
C THR A 27 47.95 -33.61 5.91
N GLY A 28 47.95 -33.81 4.59
CA GLY A 28 46.95 -34.60 3.88
C GLY A 28 47.19 -36.11 3.86
N VAL A 29 46.18 -36.84 3.39
CA VAL A 29 46.29 -38.19 2.82
C VAL A 29 45.30 -38.30 1.67
N VAL A 30 45.83 -38.62 0.49
CA VAL A 30 45.11 -38.97 -0.74
C VAL A 30 44.79 -40.46 -0.71
N ARG A 31 43.56 -40.86 -1.07
CA ARG A 31 43.27 -42.23 -1.53
C ARG A 31 42.32 -42.22 -2.74
N LYS A 32 42.88 -42.65 -3.88
CA LYS A 32 42.19 -43.12 -5.10
C LYS A 32 41.50 -44.47 -4.83
N VAL A 33 40.29 -44.66 -5.35
CA VAL A 33 39.73 -45.95 -5.84
C VAL A 33 38.63 -45.60 -6.87
N ALA A 34 38.93 -45.62 -8.17
CA ALA A 34 38.58 -46.66 -9.18
C ALA A 34 37.14 -46.57 -9.75
N GLN A 35 37.07 -46.21 -11.05
CA GLN A 35 35.94 -46.38 -11.96
C GLN A 35 35.77 -47.85 -12.38
N LEU A 36 34.57 -48.24 -12.85
CA LEU A 36 34.28 -49.03 -14.07
C LEU A 36 32.74 -49.24 -14.25
N PRO A 37 32.21 -49.63 -15.43
CA PRO A 37 31.18 -48.86 -16.14
C PRO A 37 29.92 -49.66 -16.56
N SER A 38 28.97 -48.97 -17.23
CA SER A 38 27.97 -49.40 -18.24
C SER A 38 26.64 -48.66 -17.97
N SER A 39 25.88 -48.16 -18.94
CA SER A 39 25.57 -48.70 -20.27
C SER A 39 25.12 -47.57 -21.21
N THR A 40 25.57 -47.69 -22.45
CA THR A 40 25.09 -46.97 -23.64
C THR A 40 23.68 -47.42 -24.01
N PHE A 41 22.75 -46.48 -24.20
CA PHE A 41 21.53 -46.73 -24.99
C PHE A 41 21.59 -45.92 -26.28
N SER A 42 21.45 -46.67 -27.37
CA SER A 42 21.47 -46.28 -28.77
C SER A 42 20.20 -45.52 -29.17
N GLY A 43 20.37 -44.61 -30.13
CA GLY A 43 19.33 -43.73 -30.63
C GLY A 43 18.30 -44.40 -31.53
N VAL A 44 17.19 -43.67 -31.70
CA VAL A 44 16.26 -43.83 -32.82
C VAL A 44 16.04 -42.44 -33.40
N THR A 45 16.44 -42.25 -34.65
CA THR A 45 16.25 -41.01 -35.41
C THR A 45 15.10 -41.23 -36.39
N VAL A 46 14.07 -40.39 -36.34
CA VAL A 46 12.97 -40.37 -37.33
C VAL A 46 13.15 -39.11 -38.19
N PRO A 47 13.19 -39.20 -39.53
CA PRO A 47 13.42 -38.03 -40.38
C PRO A 47 12.11 -37.26 -40.60
N GLN A 48 12.04 -36.00 -40.16
CA GLN A 48 11.03 -35.05 -40.61
C GLN A 48 11.64 -34.08 -41.63
N ARG A 49 10.97 -33.99 -42.78
CA ARG A 49 11.30 -33.14 -43.94
C ARG A 49 11.40 -31.67 -43.53
N GLN A 50 12.52 -31.02 -43.87
CA GLN A 50 12.68 -29.57 -43.80
C GLN A 50 11.99 -28.90 -45.00
N PHE A 51 11.07 -27.99 -44.72
CA PHE A 51 10.74 -26.89 -45.62
C PHE A 51 11.50 -25.65 -45.15
N ALA A 52 12.36 -25.12 -46.02
CA ALA A 52 13.09 -23.88 -45.77
C ALA A 52 12.16 -22.67 -45.97
N ILE A 53 11.99 -21.87 -44.92
CA ILE A 53 11.51 -20.49 -45.04
C ILE A 53 12.66 -19.60 -44.58
N SER A 54 13.29 -18.93 -45.53
CA SER A 54 14.35 -17.95 -45.29
C SER A 54 13.76 -16.65 -44.76
N GLY A 55 14.24 -16.19 -43.61
CA GLY A 55 14.06 -14.81 -43.16
C GLY A 55 13.45 -14.64 -41.77
N ALA A 56 14.15 -15.06 -40.72
CA ALA A 56 13.90 -14.57 -39.36
C ALA A 56 15.25 -14.35 -38.67
N ARG A 57 15.53 -13.08 -38.31
CA ARG A 57 16.65 -12.74 -37.42
C ARG A 57 16.41 -13.47 -36.09
N SER A 58 17.33 -14.37 -35.75
CA SER A 58 17.43 -15.02 -34.46
C SER A 58 17.56 -13.97 -33.35
N VAL A 59 16.54 -13.83 -32.52
CA VAL A 59 16.65 -13.19 -31.21
C VAL A 59 17.01 -14.31 -30.24
N SER A 60 18.24 -14.31 -29.74
CA SER A 60 18.69 -15.29 -28.76
C SER A 60 17.91 -15.10 -27.45
N ARG A 61 16.88 -15.93 -27.23
CA ARG A 61 16.31 -16.15 -25.90
C ARG A 61 17.34 -16.92 -25.08
N ALA A 62 18.08 -16.22 -24.23
CA ALA A 62 18.79 -16.87 -23.14
C ALA A 62 17.75 -17.30 -22.09
N VAL A 63 17.18 -18.49 -22.27
CA VAL A 63 16.46 -19.19 -21.19
C VAL A 63 17.54 -19.72 -20.25
N GLN A 64 17.85 -18.99 -19.19
CA GLN A 64 18.66 -19.54 -18.10
C GLN A 64 17.79 -20.52 -17.32
N SER A 65 17.93 -21.80 -17.60
CA SER A 65 17.30 -22.89 -16.84
C SER A 65 17.79 -22.88 -15.39
N VAL A 66 16.87 -22.78 -14.42
CA VAL A 66 17.21 -22.85 -13.00
C VAL A 66 16.69 -24.14 -12.37
N PHE A 67 17.59 -24.87 -11.72
CA PHE A 67 17.30 -26.09 -10.97
C PHE A 67 16.52 -25.78 -9.68
N ALA A 68 15.73 -26.73 -9.20
CA ALA A 68 15.12 -26.66 -7.87
C ALA A 68 16.21 -26.60 -6.80
N VAL A 69 16.16 -25.60 -5.92
CA VAL A 69 17.15 -25.38 -4.88
C VAL A 69 16.42 -25.35 -3.53
N LYS A 70 16.84 -26.23 -2.61
CA LYS A 70 16.27 -26.31 -1.25
C LYS A 70 16.53 -25.01 -0.50
N ASP A 71 15.65 -24.67 0.43
CA ASP A 71 15.84 -23.53 1.32
C ASP A 71 17.21 -23.57 2.01
N GLY A 72 17.88 -22.42 2.08
CA GLY A 72 19.22 -22.26 2.65
C GLY A 72 20.37 -22.65 1.74
N ALA A 73 20.15 -23.26 0.58
CA ALA A 73 21.22 -23.60 -0.34
C ALA A 73 21.78 -22.36 -1.07
N VAL A 74 23.10 -22.39 -1.31
CA VAL A 74 23.86 -21.31 -1.94
C VAL A 74 23.50 -21.22 -3.43
N LEU A 75 23.29 -20.00 -3.90
CA LEU A 75 23.05 -19.71 -5.30
C LEU A 75 24.38 -19.49 -6.01
N GLU A 76 25.01 -20.57 -6.46
CA GLU A 76 26.30 -20.48 -7.15
C GLU A 76 26.16 -19.75 -8.50
N GLY A 77 26.96 -18.71 -8.70
CA GLY A 77 27.04 -17.98 -9.96
C GLY A 77 25.86 -17.06 -10.29
N ARG A 78 24.86 -16.92 -9.40
CA ARG A 78 23.72 -16.01 -9.58
C ARG A 78 23.17 -15.49 -8.26
N LYS A 79 22.31 -14.47 -8.33
CA LYS A 79 21.57 -13.93 -7.20
C LYS A 79 20.18 -14.56 -7.09
N LEU A 80 19.57 -14.42 -5.92
CA LEU A 80 18.14 -14.67 -5.74
C LEU A 80 17.36 -13.75 -6.69
N ARG A 81 16.38 -14.31 -7.41
CA ARG A 81 15.51 -13.60 -8.33
C ARG A 81 14.13 -13.44 -7.72
N VAL A 82 13.63 -12.21 -7.64
CA VAL A 82 12.31 -11.93 -7.05
C VAL A 82 11.47 -11.12 -8.02
N ALA A 83 10.27 -11.60 -8.33
CA ALA A 83 9.26 -10.82 -9.03
C ALA A 83 8.41 -10.03 -8.03
N VAL A 84 8.30 -8.73 -8.24
CA VAL A 84 7.35 -7.85 -7.55
C VAL A 84 6.24 -7.51 -8.52
N ILE A 85 5.03 -8.01 -8.25
CA ILE A 85 3.89 -7.87 -9.16
C ILE A 85 3.04 -6.69 -8.69
N GLY A 86 3.08 -5.57 -9.42
CA GLY A 86 2.44 -4.29 -9.11
C GLY A 86 3.45 -3.21 -8.73
N GLY A 87 3.34 -2.02 -9.35
CA GLY A 87 4.27 -0.91 -9.22
C GLY A 87 3.73 0.30 -8.45
N GLY A 88 2.77 0.09 -7.54
CA GLY A 88 2.36 1.11 -6.56
C GLY A 88 3.35 1.23 -5.40
N PRO A 89 3.02 1.99 -4.33
CA PRO A 89 3.93 2.25 -3.20
C PRO A 89 4.49 0.99 -2.54
N SER A 90 3.67 -0.06 -2.35
CA SER A 90 4.15 -1.33 -1.79
C SER A 90 5.18 -2.01 -2.68
N GLY A 91 4.88 -2.16 -3.96
CA GLY A 91 5.76 -2.84 -4.89
C GLY A 91 7.05 -2.06 -5.17
N ALA A 92 6.94 -0.75 -5.37
CA ALA A 92 8.11 0.10 -5.60
C ALA A 92 9.08 0.08 -4.40
N CYS A 93 8.57 0.22 -3.17
CA CYS A 93 9.41 0.16 -1.97
C CYS A 93 9.97 -1.25 -1.72
N ALA A 94 9.22 -2.32 -2.05
CA ALA A 94 9.73 -3.68 -2.00
C ALA A 94 10.89 -3.86 -3.00
N ALA A 95 10.70 -3.44 -4.25
CA ALA A 95 11.71 -3.57 -5.29
C ALA A 95 12.97 -2.75 -5.00
N GLU A 96 12.82 -1.54 -4.47
CA GLU A 96 13.93 -0.71 -4.00
C GLU A 96 14.76 -1.43 -2.94
N THR A 97 14.08 -2.00 -1.94
CA THR A 97 14.72 -2.68 -0.80
C THR A 97 15.44 -3.95 -1.25
N LEU A 98 14.81 -4.76 -2.11
CA LEU A 98 15.41 -5.98 -2.67
C LEU A 98 16.66 -5.66 -3.50
N ALA A 99 16.56 -4.69 -4.42
CA ALA A 99 17.68 -4.30 -5.28
C ALA A 99 18.86 -3.77 -4.46
N LYS A 100 18.59 -2.88 -3.49
CA LYS A 100 19.60 -2.39 -2.54
C LYS A 100 20.23 -3.53 -1.72
N GLY A 101 19.44 -4.55 -1.38
CA GLY A 101 19.85 -5.72 -0.61
C GLY A 101 20.64 -6.76 -1.39
N GLY A 102 20.89 -6.54 -2.68
CA GLY A 102 21.68 -7.44 -3.53
C GLY A 102 20.87 -8.49 -4.29
N VAL A 103 19.54 -8.44 -4.23
CA VAL A 103 18.63 -9.38 -4.91
C VAL A 103 18.36 -8.93 -6.35
N GLU A 104 18.37 -9.87 -7.30
CA GLU A 104 17.97 -9.61 -8.68
C GLU A 104 16.45 -9.43 -8.75
N THR A 105 16.00 -8.22 -9.05
CA THR A 105 14.62 -7.81 -8.82
C THR A 105 13.94 -7.45 -10.14
N PHE A 106 12.73 -7.96 -10.34
CA PHE A 106 11.87 -7.64 -11.48
C PHE A 106 10.56 -7.04 -10.97
N LEU A 107 10.30 -5.76 -11.22
CA LEU A 107 9.04 -5.10 -10.90
C LEU A 107 8.16 -5.05 -12.14
N LEU A 108 7.00 -5.69 -12.09
CA LEU A 108 6.03 -5.71 -13.20
C LEU A 108 4.88 -4.75 -12.89
N GLU A 109 4.68 -3.74 -13.72
CA GLU A 109 3.52 -2.83 -13.63
C GLU A 109 2.81 -2.77 -14.97
N ARG A 110 1.47 -2.91 -14.94
CA ARG A 110 0.63 -2.92 -16.15
C ARG A 110 0.65 -1.58 -16.88
N LYS A 111 0.64 -0.46 -16.14
CA LYS A 111 0.57 0.89 -16.70
C LYS A 111 1.42 1.85 -15.88
N LEU A 112 2.61 2.18 -16.37
CA LEU A 112 3.49 3.13 -15.71
C LEU A 112 2.92 4.57 -15.70
N ASP A 113 2.06 4.90 -16.66
CA ASP A 113 1.42 6.21 -16.84
C ASP A 113 0.12 6.39 -16.03
N ASN A 114 -0.31 5.37 -15.29
CA ASN A 114 -1.56 5.42 -14.55
C ASN A 114 -1.34 4.99 -13.09
N CYS A 115 -2.12 5.59 -12.19
CA CYS A 115 -2.09 5.30 -10.77
C CYS A 115 -3.48 4.92 -10.25
N LYS A 116 -3.50 4.24 -9.09
CA LYS A 116 -4.76 4.00 -8.35
C LYS A 116 -5.33 5.35 -7.87
N PRO A 117 -6.65 5.58 -8.01
CA PRO A 117 -7.32 6.74 -7.42
C PRO A 117 -7.11 6.83 -5.92
N CYS A 118 -6.77 8.01 -5.42
CA CYS A 118 -6.44 8.19 -4.01
C CYS A 118 -6.59 9.66 -3.59
N GLY A 119 -6.99 9.87 -2.33
CA GLY A 119 -6.94 11.17 -1.67
C GLY A 119 -5.52 11.67 -1.42
N GLY A 120 -4.51 10.80 -1.46
CA GLY A 120 -3.08 11.12 -1.52
C GLY A 120 -2.48 11.75 -0.27
N ALA A 121 -3.11 11.57 0.90
CA ALA A 121 -2.55 11.97 2.18
C ALA A 121 -1.48 10.96 2.64
N ILE A 122 -0.33 11.46 3.10
CA ILE A 122 0.75 10.67 3.72
C ILE A 122 1.13 11.27 5.08
N PRO A 123 1.46 10.44 6.08
CA PRO A 123 1.88 10.90 7.40
C PRO A 123 3.31 11.42 7.38
N LEU A 124 3.66 12.30 8.33
CA LEU A 124 4.99 12.89 8.43
C LEU A 124 6.10 11.84 8.56
N CYS A 125 5.90 10.80 9.37
CA CYS A 125 6.89 9.74 9.52
C CYS A 125 7.25 9.06 8.20
N MET A 126 6.33 9.03 7.23
CA MET A 126 6.62 8.46 5.91
C MET A 126 7.67 9.28 5.15
N VAL A 127 7.63 10.60 5.29
CA VAL A 127 8.56 11.52 4.62
C VAL A 127 9.99 11.24 5.08
N GLU A 128 10.18 11.14 6.39
CA GLU A 128 11.49 10.85 6.99
C GLU A 128 11.91 9.40 6.75
N GLU A 129 11.05 8.43 7.07
CA GLU A 129 11.39 7.01 7.04
C GLU A 129 11.70 6.52 5.61
N PHE A 130 11.11 7.12 4.58
CA PHE A 130 11.36 6.78 3.19
C PHE A 130 12.22 7.81 2.47
N ASP A 131 12.81 8.80 3.13
CA ASP A 131 13.65 9.83 2.52
C ASP A 131 12.98 10.45 1.28
N LEU A 132 11.78 10.98 1.50
CA LEU A 132 10.96 11.56 0.43
C LEU A 132 11.33 13.03 0.23
N PRO A 133 11.65 13.44 -1.01
CA PRO A 133 11.96 14.82 -1.32
C PRO A 133 10.71 15.69 -1.19
N MET A 134 10.86 16.95 -0.77
CA MET A 134 9.71 17.83 -0.57
C MET A 134 9.04 18.21 -1.89
N GLU A 135 9.74 18.10 -3.02
CA GLU A 135 9.29 18.43 -4.37
C GLU A 135 8.15 17.52 -4.86
N ILE A 136 7.98 16.32 -4.28
CA ILE A 136 6.86 15.41 -4.63
C ILE A 136 5.64 15.60 -3.71
N ILE A 137 5.74 16.50 -2.72
CA ILE A 137 4.67 16.85 -1.79
C ILE A 137 3.97 18.12 -2.30
N ASP A 138 2.80 17.98 -2.92
CA ASP A 138 2.08 19.11 -3.51
C ASP A 138 1.60 20.12 -2.45
N ARG A 139 1.15 19.65 -1.28
CA ARG A 139 0.68 20.50 -0.17
C ARG A 139 1.08 19.94 1.19
N ARG A 140 1.30 20.85 2.14
CA ARG A 140 1.51 20.55 3.57
C ARG A 140 0.27 21.00 4.33
N VAL A 141 -0.57 20.04 4.69
CA VAL A 141 -1.81 20.30 5.41
C VAL A 141 -1.51 20.37 6.91
N THR A 142 -1.75 21.52 7.51
CA THR A 142 -1.59 21.77 8.95
C THR A 142 -2.93 21.95 9.65
N LYS A 143 -4.04 21.96 8.89
CA LYS A 143 -5.40 22.12 9.39
C LYS A 143 -6.31 21.08 8.75
N MET A 144 -7.16 20.47 9.55
CA MET A 144 -8.25 19.60 9.11
C MET A 144 -9.55 20.17 9.65
N LYS A 145 -10.60 20.20 8.85
CA LYS A 145 -11.96 20.46 9.34
C LYS A 145 -12.73 19.15 9.40
N MET A 146 -13.28 18.84 10.56
CA MET A 146 -14.27 17.79 10.75
C MET A 146 -15.65 18.43 10.68
N ILE A 147 -16.48 18.00 9.73
CA ILE A 147 -17.82 18.55 9.50
C ILE A 147 -18.87 17.49 9.84
N SER A 148 -19.70 17.77 10.84
CA SER A 148 -20.70 16.86 11.38
C SER A 148 -21.98 16.75 10.52
N PRO A 149 -22.91 15.81 10.78
CA PRO A 149 -24.17 15.71 10.02
C PRO A 149 -24.99 17.02 9.99
N SER A 150 -25.00 17.78 11.08
CA SER A 150 -25.67 19.09 11.18
C SER A 150 -24.86 20.26 10.60
N ASN A 151 -23.74 19.98 9.92
CA ASN A 151 -22.77 20.95 9.38
C ASN A 151 -22.07 21.79 10.45
N ARG A 152 -21.98 21.31 11.69
CA ARG A 152 -21.04 21.88 12.65
C ARG A 152 -19.62 21.60 12.19
N GLU A 153 -18.79 22.63 12.10
CA GLU A 153 -17.37 22.51 11.77
C GLU A 153 -16.53 22.56 13.05
N VAL A 154 -15.58 21.64 13.15
CA VAL A 154 -14.55 21.63 14.20
C VAL A 154 -13.18 21.66 13.54
N ASP A 155 -12.36 22.63 13.96
CA ASP A 155 -10.99 22.76 13.50
C ASP A 155 -10.07 21.79 14.28
N VAL A 156 -9.35 20.98 13.52
CA VAL A 156 -8.46 19.92 13.97
C VAL A 156 -7.05 20.24 13.46
N GLY A 157 -6.07 20.25 14.36
CA GLY A 157 -4.67 20.60 14.05
C GLY A 157 -4.06 21.66 14.96
N LYS A 158 -4.79 22.18 15.95
CA LYS A 158 -4.28 23.19 16.90
C LYS A 158 -3.17 22.66 17.83
N THR A 159 -3.00 21.34 17.89
CA THR A 159 -1.97 20.68 18.69
C THR A 159 -0.71 20.35 17.89
N LEU A 160 -0.72 20.60 16.58
CA LEU A 160 0.46 20.41 15.73
C LEU A 160 1.50 21.48 16.05
N SER A 161 2.75 21.06 16.15
CA SER A 161 3.91 21.94 16.13
C SER A 161 4.13 22.55 14.74
N GLU A 162 4.95 23.59 14.66
CA GLU A 162 5.25 24.30 13.40
C GLU A 162 5.90 23.40 12.33
N THR A 163 6.52 22.30 12.76
CA THR A 163 7.18 21.33 11.88
C THR A 163 6.28 20.17 11.47
N GLU A 164 5.08 20.04 12.06
CA GLU A 164 4.18 18.93 11.81
C GLU A 164 3.11 19.25 10.77
N TRP A 165 2.93 18.33 9.83
CA TRP A 165 1.98 18.47 8.72
C TRP A 165 1.66 17.10 8.10
N ILE A 166 0.54 17.04 7.37
CA ILE A 166 0.16 15.91 6.54
C ILE A 166 0.53 16.23 5.09
N GLY A 167 1.27 15.33 4.44
CA GLY A 167 1.69 15.51 3.05
C GLY A 167 0.57 15.15 2.10
N MET A 168 0.29 16.02 1.12
CA MET A 168 -0.66 15.72 0.06
C MET A 168 0.09 15.53 -1.26
N CYS A 169 -0.03 14.33 -1.83
CA CYS A 169 0.68 13.94 -3.03
C CYS A 169 -0.28 13.60 -4.17
N ARG A 170 0.14 13.86 -5.41
CA ARG A 170 -0.40 13.21 -6.60
C ARG A 170 0.23 11.83 -6.77
N ARG A 171 -0.59 10.80 -6.92
CA ARG A 171 -0.13 9.41 -7.02
C ARG A 171 0.69 9.15 -8.28
N GLU A 172 0.40 9.86 -9.37
CA GLU A 172 1.17 9.80 -10.61
C GLU A 172 2.62 10.26 -10.43
N VAL A 173 2.89 11.30 -9.62
CA VAL A 173 4.25 11.79 -9.33
C VAL A 173 4.91 10.91 -8.28
N PHE A 174 4.16 10.59 -7.23
CA PHE A 174 4.64 9.82 -6.08
C PHE A 174 5.05 8.39 -6.45
N ASP A 175 4.18 7.65 -7.15
CA ASP A 175 4.47 6.27 -7.54
C ASP A 175 5.63 6.21 -8.54
N ASP A 176 5.69 7.18 -9.47
CA ASP A 176 6.78 7.28 -10.44
C ASP A 176 8.13 7.54 -9.77
N TYR A 177 8.17 8.47 -8.81
CA TYR A 177 9.38 8.71 -8.00
C TYR A 177 9.90 7.43 -7.33
N LEU A 178 9.02 6.67 -6.66
CA LEU A 178 9.40 5.45 -5.97
C LEU A 178 9.93 4.38 -6.93
N ARG A 179 9.27 4.19 -8.09
CA ARG A 179 9.73 3.24 -9.12
C ARG A 179 11.08 3.65 -9.70
N ASN A 180 11.26 4.93 -10.01
CA ASN A 180 12.52 5.45 -10.53
C ASN A 180 13.66 5.28 -9.52
N ARG A 181 13.37 5.43 -8.22
CA ARG A 181 14.35 5.16 -7.16
C ARG A 181 14.74 3.68 -7.10
N ALA A 182 13.78 2.76 -7.19
CA ALA A 182 14.07 1.33 -7.27
C ALA A 182 14.92 1.00 -8.51
N GLN A 183 14.61 1.58 -9.67
CA GLN A 183 15.36 1.39 -10.91
C GLN A 183 16.81 1.87 -10.78
N LYS A 184 17.04 3.04 -10.18
CA LYS A 184 18.40 3.59 -9.94
C LYS A 184 19.26 2.66 -9.07
N LEU A 185 18.65 1.83 -8.23
CA LEU A 185 19.32 0.85 -7.39
C LEU A 185 19.47 -0.53 -8.06
N GLY A 186 19.02 -0.69 -9.30
CA GLY A 186 19.20 -1.91 -10.10
C GLY A 186 17.97 -2.81 -10.23
N ALA A 187 16.78 -2.36 -9.81
CA ALA A 187 15.55 -3.09 -10.11
C ALA A 187 15.20 -3.02 -11.61
N ASN A 188 14.85 -4.15 -12.21
CA ASN A 188 14.38 -4.22 -13.58
C ASN A 188 12.89 -3.87 -13.63
N ILE A 189 12.56 -2.68 -14.12
CA ILE A 189 11.17 -2.24 -14.27
C ILE A 189 10.62 -2.76 -15.61
N VAL A 190 9.58 -3.56 -15.54
CA VAL A 190 8.90 -4.18 -16.68
C VAL A 190 7.52 -3.56 -16.81
N ASN A 191 7.28 -2.85 -17.92
CA ASN A 191 5.93 -2.41 -18.28
C ASN A 191 5.16 -3.59 -18.86
N GLY A 192 4.37 -4.27 -18.05
CA GLY A 192 3.69 -5.48 -18.46
C GLY A 192 2.54 -5.91 -17.55
N LEU A 193 1.51 -6.50 -18.16
CA LEU A 193 0.37 -7.06 -17.44
C LEU A 193 0.68 -8.49 -17.01
N PHE A 194 0.81 -8.71 -15.70
CA PHE A 194 0.86 -10.06 -15.14
C PHE A 194 -0.40 -10.86 -15.51
N MET A 195 -0.18 -12.08 -15.99
CA MET A 195 -1.26 -12.99 -16.41
C MET A 195 -1.42 -14.14 -15.42
N ARG A 196 -0.33 -14.87 -15.16
CA ARG A 196 -0.29 -16.02 -14.25
C ARG A 196 1.13 -16.40 -13.85
N SER A 197 1.27 -17.16 -12.76
CA SER A 197 2.51 -17.85 -12.38
C SER A 197 2.36 -19.38 -12.51
N GLU A 198 3.45 -20.06 -12.85
CA GLU A 198 3.53 -21.53 -12.87
C GLU A 198 4.78 -21.96 -12.08
N GLN A 199 4.62 -22.91 -11.16
CA GLN A 199 5.74 -23.49 -10.43
C GLN A 199 5.92 -24.95 -10.88
N GLN A 200 7.09 -25.27 -11.43
CA GLN A 200 7.34 -26.61 -12.02
C GLN A 200 7.38 -27.73 -10.97
N SER A 201 7.80 -27.43 -9.75
CA SER A 201 7.82 -28.31 -8.59
C SER A 201 7.78 -27.49 -7.30
N SER A 202 7.51 -28.09 -6.14
CA SER A 202 7.42 -27.36 -4.85
C SER A 202 8.66 -26.51 -4.55
N ASP A 203 9.83 -26.98 -4.97
CA ASP A 203 11.12 -26.30 -4.76
C ASP A 203 11.66 -25.63 -6.03
N GLY A 204 11.02 -25.82 -7.19
CA GLY A 204 11.42 -25.26 -8.47
C GLY A 204 11.08 -23.77 -8.64
N PRO A 205 11.74 -23.06 -9.57
CA PRO A 205 11.45 -21.66 -9.84
C PRO A 205 10.02 -21.45 -10.34
N PHE A 206 9.54 -20.22 -10.21
CA PHE A 206 8.29 -19.76 -10.83
C PHE A 206 8.59 -19.22 -12.22
N THR A 207 7.79 -19.63 -13.20
CA THR A 207 7.68 -18.93 -14.48
C THR A 207 6.55 -17.92 -14.38
N ILE A 208 6.87 -16.63 -14.51
CA ILE A 208 5.91 -15.53 -14.52
C ILE A 208 5.55 -15.24 -15.97
N HIS A 209 4.27 -15.36 -16.32
CA HIS A 209 3.75 -15.03 -17.64
C HIS A 209 3.09 -13.66 -17.60
N TYR A 210 3.46 -12.80 -18.55
CA TYR A 210 2.93 -11.45 -18.65
C TYR A 210 2.83 -10.99 -20.11
N ASN A 211 2.04 -9.96 -20.35
CA ASN A 211 2.00 -9.27 -21.64
C ASN A 211 2.87 -8.01 -21.54
N SER A 212 4.02 -7.98 -22.23
CA SER A 212 4.92 -6.83 -22.29
C SER A 212 4.35 -5.73 -23.17
N TYR A 213 4.38 -4.49 -22.68
CA TYR A 213 3.99 -3.27 -23.41
C TYR A 213 5.20 -2.44 -23.83
N GLU A 214 6.35 -3.08 -24.05
CA GLU A 214 7.52 -2.45 -24.65
C GLU A 214 7.18 -1.69 -25.95
N ASP A 215 7.92 -0.61 -26.20
CA ASP A 215 7.75 0.32 -27.34
C ASP A 215 6.45 1.13 -27.39
N GLY A 216 5.69 1.19 -26.29
CA GLY A 216 4.43 1.95 -26.23
C GLY A 216 3.28 1.30 -27.03
N SER A 217 3.42 0.02 -27.38
CA SER A 217 2.37 -0.74 -28.05
C SER A 217 1.12 -0.84 -27.18
N LYS A 218 -0.05 -0.53 -27.75
CA LYS A 218 -1.35 -0.76 -27.08
C LYS A 218 -1.70 -2.25 -26.93
N MET A 219 -1.07 -3.11 -27.74
CA MET A 219 -1.23 -4.56 -27.69
C MET A 219 0.00 -5.19 -27.06
N GLY A 220 -0.18 -5.83 -25.91
CA GLY A 220 0.92 -6.46 -25.21
C GLY A 220 1.38 -7.74 -25.89
N LYS A 221 2.69 -7.97 -25.93
CA LYS A 221 3.29 -9.20 -26.48
C LYS A 221 3.51 -10.21 -25.36
N PRO A 222 3.10 -11.48 -25.52
CA PRO A 222 3.36 -12.50 -24.51
C PRO A 222 4.86 -12.66 -24.23
N ALA A 223 5.21 -12.61 -22.95
CA ALA A 223 6.57 -12.76 -22.45
C ALA A 223 6.56 -13.57 -21.14
N SER A 224 7.74 -14.05 -20.74
CA SER A 224 7.91 -14.78 -19.50
C SER A 224 9.27 -14.53 -18.88
N ILE A 225 9.34 -14.59 -17.56
CA ILE A 225 10.59 -14.55 -16.78
C ILE A 225 10.56 -15.63 -15.72
N GLU A 226 11.71 -16.21 -15.39
CA GLU A 226 11.85 -17.14 -14.27
C GLU A 226 12.37 -16.42 -13.03
N VAL A 227 11.72 -16.68 -11.89
CA VAL A 227 12.10 -16.11 -10.59
C VAL A 227 12.02 -17.17 -9.50
N ASP A 228 12.67 -16.91 -8.38
CA ASP A 228 12.71 -17.84 -7.25
C ASP A 228 11.57 -17.56 -6.24
N MET A 229 11.16 -16.29 -6.12
CA MET A 229 10.10 -15.83 -5.21
C MET A 229 9.21 -14.74 -5.84
N ILE A 230 8.03 -14.55 -5.27
CA ILE A 230 7.05 -13.54 -5.71
C ILE A 230 6.60 -12.68 -4.54
N ILE A 231 6.59 -11.35 -4.73
CA ILE A 231 5.87 -10.40 -3.88
C ILE A 231 4.65 -9.90 -4.66
N GLY A 232 3.45 -10.29 -4.21
CA GLY A 232 2.17 -9.79 -4.69
C GLY A 232 1.87 -8.41 -4.12
N ALA A 233 2.04 -7.37 -4.96
CA ALA A 233 1.77 -5.97 -4.67
C ALA A 233 0.72 -5.38 -5.63
N ASP A 234 -0.12 -6.24 -6.22
CA ASP A 234 -1.03 -5.97 -7.35
C ASP A 234 -2.41 -5.45 -6.94
N GLY A 235 -2.46 -4.81 -5.77
CA GLY A 235 -3.61 -4.04 -5.32
C GLY A 235 -4.79 -4.88 -4.84
N ALA A 236 -5.94 -4.22 -4.68
CA ALA A 236 -7.12 -4.82 -4.08
C ALA A 236 -7.82 -5.89 -4.94
N ASN A 237 -7.43 -6.04 -6.21
CA ASN A 237 -7.93 -7.08 -7.11
C ASN A 237 -6.85 -8.13 -7.41
N SER A 238 -5.96 -8.36 -6.43
CA SER A 238 -4.76 -9.18 -6.57
C SER A 238 -5.04 -10.54 -7.21
N ARG A 239 -4.32 -10.82 -8.30
CA ARG A 239 -4.28 -12.13 -8.97
C ARG A 239 -3.38 -13.08 -8.19
N ILE A 240 -2.27 -12.58 -7.64
CA ILE A 240 -1.38 -13.39 -6.80
C ILE A 240 -2.11 -13.93 -5.57
N ALA A 241 -2.93 -13.11 -4.91
CA ALA A 241 -3.75 -13.55 -3.79
C ALA A 241 -4.72 -14.68 -4.17
N LYS A 242 -5.27 -14.64 -5.39
CA LYS A 242 -6.13 -15.72 -5.90
C LYS A 242 -5.35 -17.00 -6.19
N GLU A 243 -4.16 -16.89 -6.79
CA GLU A 243 -3.30 -18.05 -7.09
C GLU A 243 -2.90 -18.83 -5.82
N ILE A 244 -2.67 -18.12 -4.71
CA ILE A 244 -2.29 -18.78 -3.45
C ILE A 244 -3.49 -19.16 -2.58
N ASP A 245 -4.73 -18.95 -3.03
CA ASP A 245 -5.94 -19.15 -2.24
C ASP A 245 -5.89 -18.38 -0.90
N ALA A 246 -5.67 -17.07 -1.00
CA ALA A 246 -5.43 -16.20 0.15
C ALA A 246 -6.65 -15.99 1.07
N GLY A 247 -7.84 -16.40 0.62
CA GLY A 247 -9.12 -16.03 1.21
C GLY A 247 -9.53 -14.61 0.85
N GLU A 248 -10.81 -14.29 1.01
CA GLU A 248 -11.37 -12.97 0.68
C GLU A 248 -11.27 -11.97 1.84
N TYR A 249 -11.46 -10.69 1.53
CA TYR A 249 -11.75 -9.64 2.50
C TYR A 249 -12.97 -8.82 2.08
N ASP A 250 -13.52 -8.08 3.03
CA ASP A 250 -14.46 -7.00 2.75
C ASP A 250 -13.75 -5.77 2.19
N TYR A 251 -14.43 -5.04 1.31
CA TYR A 251 -13.90 -3.82 0.73
C TYR A 251 -14.96 -2.72 0.62
N ALA A 252 -14.53 -1.49 0.88
CA ALA A 252 -15.26 -0.29 0.50
C ALA A 252 -15.04 0.01 -0.99
N ILE A 253 -16.03 0.61 -1.65
CA ILE A 253 -15.80 1.32 -2.92
C ILE A 253 -15.55 2.78 -2.56
N ALA A 254 -14.36 3.28 -2.87
CA ALA A 254 -14.09 4.71 -2.86
C ALA A 254 -14.39 5.30 -4.25
N PHE A 255 -15.00 6.46 -4.27
CA PHE A 255 -15.33 7.24 -5.46
C PHE A 255 -14.86 8.67 -5.25
N GLN A 256 -14.20 9.25 -6.25
CA GLN A 256 -13.74 10.63 -6.16
C GLN A 256 -13.78 11.34 -7.51
N GLU A 257 -13.89 12.65 -7.43
CA GLU A 257 -13.76 13.58 -8.52
C GLU A 257 -12.56 14.48 -8.25
N ARG A 258 -11.69 14.62 -9.24
CA ARG A 258 -10.68 15.68 -9.24
C ARG A 258 -11.34 16.92 -9.80
N ILE A 259 -11.43 17.98 -9.00
CA ILE A 259 -12.11 19.22 -9.35
C ILE A 259 -11.10 20.37 -9.33
N ARG A 260 -10.78 20.90 -10.51
CA ARG A 260 -9.97 22.12 -10.64
C ARG A 260 -10.84 23.30 -10.27
N ILE A 261 -10.49 24.03 -9.22
CA ILE A 261 -11.25 25.17 -8.69
C ILE A 261 -10.48 26.48 -8.95
N PRO A 262 -11.14 27.65 -8.93
CA PRO A 262 -10.49 28.95 -9.05
C PRO A 262 -9.38 29.18 -8.01
N ASP A 263 -8.39 30.02 -8.33
CA ASP A 263 -7.20 30.26 -7.48
C ASP A 263 -7.56 30.85 -6.11
N ASP A 264 -8.57 31.72 -6.04
CA ASP A 264 -9.07 32.29 -4.78
C ASP A 264 -9.65 31.20 -3.86
N LYS A 265 -10.29 30.17 -4.44
CA LYS A 265 -10.79 29.00 -3.70
C LYS A 265 -9.65 28.05 -3.34
N MET A 266 -8.64 27.88 -4.21
CA MET A 266 -7.44 27.09 -3.87
C MET A 266 -6.68 27.69 -2.69
N LYS A 267 -6.69 29.02 -2.51
CA LYS A 267 -6.09 29.68 -1.34
C LYS A 267 -6.72 29.23 -0.02
N TYR A 268 -8.04 28.99 0.01
CA TYR A 268 -8.71 28.42 1.19
C TYR A 268 -8.17 27.02 1.54
N TYR A 269 -7.81 26.23 0.53
CA TYR A 269 -7.29 24.87 0.67
C TYR A 269 -5.75 24.80 0.65
N GLU A 270 -5.04 25.91 0.88
CA GLU A 270 -3.57 25.96 0.83
C GLU A 270 -2.91 24.99 1.83
N ASN A 271 -3.43 24.94 3.06
CA ASN A 271 -2.96 24.06 4.14
C ASN A 271 -4.11 23.38 4.90
N LEU A 272 -5.29 23.29 4.27
CA LEU A 272 -6.52 22.79 4.87
C LEU A 272 -7.07 21.60 4.09
N ALA A 273 -7.44 20.54 4.80
CA ALA A 273 -8.26 19.45 4.29
C ALA A 273 -9.59 19.37 5.05
N GLU A 274 -10.61 18.77 4.43
CA GLU A 274 -11.94 18.66 5.02
C GLU A 274 -12.42 17.20 5.01
N MET A 275 -13.06 16.78 6.10
CA MET A 275 -13.69 15.48 6.27
C MET A 275 -15.14 15.66 6.71
N TYR A 276 -16.06 15.13 5.92
CA TYR A 276 -17.50 15.21 6.11
C TYR A 276 -18.01 13.87 6.65
N VAL A 277 -18.70 13.90 7.78
CA VAL A 277 -19.39 12.74 8.33
C VAL A 277 -20.90 12.97 8.31
N GLY A 278 -21.64 11.92 7.97
CA GLY A 278 -23.09 11.92 7.86
C GLY A 278 -23.53 10.75 7.00
N ASP A 279 -24.67 10.14 7.31
CA ASP A 279 -25.25 9.06 6.50
C ASP A 279 -25.58 9.49 5.06
N ASP A 280 -25.81 10.79 4.85
CA ASP A 280 -26.00 11.44 3.56
C ASP A 280 -24.75 11.39 2.67
N VAL A 281 -23.56 11.57 3.25
CA VAL A 281 -22.28 11.51 2.53
C VAL A 281 -21.64 10.14 2.56
N SER A 282 -21.88 9.34 3.61
CA SER A 282 -21.52 7.93 3.71
C SER A 282 -22.11 7.25 4.96
N PRO A 283 -22.79 6.10 4.81
CA PRO A 283 -23.42 5.39 5.92
C PRO A 283 -22.42 4.69 6.86
N ASP A 284 -21.18 4.49 6.45
CA ASP A 284 -20.18 3.67 7.15
C ASP A 284 -18.72 4.16 6.98
N PHE A 285 -18.54 5.27 6.26
CA PHE A 285 -17.28 5.94 6.00
C PHE A 285 -17.49 7.46 6.07
N TYR A 286 -16.67 8.25 5.36
CA TYR A 286 -16.75 9.71 5.32
C TYR A 286 -16.57 10.24 3.89
N GLY A 287 -17.06 11.46 3.66
CA GLY A 287 -16.73 12.28 2.49
C GLY A 287 -15.50 13.14 2.75
N TRP A 288 -14.75 13.52 1.72
CA TRP A 288 -13.54 14.34 1.87
C TRP A 288 -13.41 15.40 0.79
N VAL A 289 -12.68 16.47 1.13
CA VAL A 289 -12.13 17.44 0.17
C VAL A 289 -10.66 17.63 0.48
N PHE A 290 -9.81 17.04 -0.35
CA PHE A 290 -8.37 16.93 -0.11
C PHE A 290 -7.58 17.71 -1.16
N PRO A 291 -6.77 18.69 -0.76
CA PRO A 291 -6.06 19.53 -1.72
C PRO A 291 -4.91 18.83 -2.41
N LYS A 292 -4.66 19.29 -3.64
CA LYS A 292 -3.48 19.01 -4.46
C LYS A 292 -2.86 20.35 -4.88
N TYR A 293 -1.95 20.32 -5.85
CA TYR A 293 -1.28 21.53 -6.29
C TYR A 293 -2.23 22.51 -7.02
N ASP A 294 -3.12 22.04 -7.91
CA ASP A 294 -4.01 22.88 -8.74
C ASP A 294 -5.50 22.48 -8.67
N HIS A 295 -5.86 21.53 -7.82
CA HIS A 295 -7.21 20.99 -7.71
C HIS A 295 -7.45 20.41 -6.32
N VAL A 296 -8.71 20.06 -6.05
CA VAL A 296 -9.09 19.25 -4.90
C VAL A 296 -9.62 17.89 -5.35
N ALA A 297 -9.38 16.86 -4.55
CA ALA A 297 -10.06 15.58 -4.66
C ALA A 297 -11.29 15.60 -3.75
N VAL A 298 -12.48 15.61 -4.35
CA VAL A 298 -13.77 15.52 -3.65
C VAL A 298 -14.27 14.09 -3.76
N GLY A 299 -14.40 13.38 -2.65
CA GLY A 299 -14.72 11.96 -2.72
C GLY A 299 -15.48 11.43 -1.51
N THR A 300 -15.91 10.18 -1.62
CA THR A 300 -16.54 9.42 -0.54
C THR A 300 -16.26 7.92 -0.70
N GLY A 301 -16.59 7.12 0.31
CA GLY A 301 -16.53 5.66 0.25
C GLY A 301 -17.70 4.99 0.95
N THR A 302 -17.96 3.73 0.65
CA THR A 302 -18.88 2.88 1.42
C THR A 302 -18.62 1.39 1.21
N VAL A 303 -18.88 0.60 2.25
CA VAL A 303 -18.83 -0.87 2.24
C VAL A 303 -20.24 -1.42 2.06
N VAL A 304 -21.22 -0.85 2.78
CA VAL A 304 -22.56 -1.42 2.91
C VAL A 304 -23.51 -1.09 1.76
N ASN A 305 -23.37 0.08 1.12
CA ASN A 305 -24.30 0.53 0.07
C ASN A 305 -23.59 1.04 -1.18
N LYS A 306 -22.81 0.16 -1.81
CA LYS A 306 -21.98 0.48 -2.99
C LYS A 306 -22.78 1.00 -4.18
N THR A 307 -24.05 0.64 -4.33
CA THR A 307 -24.90 1.08 -5.45
C THR A 307 -25.30 2.56 -5.32
N ALA A 308 -25.39 3.09 -4.10
CA ALA A 308 -25.69 4.50 -3.84
C ALA A 308 -24.45 5.41 -3.87
N ILE A 309 -23.25 4.90 -4.21
CA ILE A 309 -21.99 5.67 -4.14
C ILE A 309 -22.04 7.02 -4.88
N LYS A 310 -22.77 7.10 -5.99
CA LYS A 310 -22.94 8.37 -6.74
C LYS A 310 -23.83 9.38 -6.01
N GLN A 311 -24.83 8.91 -5.25
CA GLN A 311 -25.67 9.78 -4.41
C GLN A 311 -24.84 10.36 -3.27
N TYR A 312 -24.03 9.52 -2.62
CA TYR A 312 -23.08 9.92 -1.58
C TYR A 312 -22.02 10.92 -2.08
N GLN A 313 -21.50 10.70 -3.30
CA GLN A 313 -20.60 11.67 -3.95
C GLN A 313 -21.30 13.00 -4.17
N GLN A 314 -22.53 12.98 -4.69
CA GLN A 314 -23.31 14.19 -4.96
C GLN A 314 -23.58 14.96 -3.66
N ALA A 315 -23.94 14.28 -2.57
CA ALA A 315 -24.11 14.90 -1.25
C ALA A 315 -22.80 15.57 -0.76
N THR A 316 -21.65 14.90 -0.92
CA THR A 316 -20.34 15.48 -0.56
C THR A 316 -20.02 16.72 -1.40
N ARG A 317 -20.36 16.68 -2.69
CA ARG A 317 -20.22 17.83 -3.60
C ARG A 317 -21.13 19.00 -3.21
N ASP A 318 -22.37 18.71 -2.83
CA ASP A 318 -23.33 19.73 -2.41
C ASP A 318 -22.91 20.42 -1.10
N ARG A 319 -22.40 19.64 -0.13
CA ARG A 319 -21.89 20.17 1.14
C ARG A 319 -20.60 20.99 1.00
N SER A 320 -19.82 20.77 -0.06
CA SER A 320 -18.60 21.53 -0.37
C SER A 320 -18.80 22.59 -1.47
N LYS A 321 -20.04 22.78 -1.96
CA LYS A 321 -20.34 23.57 -3.17
C LYS A 321 -19.84 25.01 -3.13
N VAL A 322 -20.03 25.71 -2.00
CA VAL A 322 -19.59 27.12 -1.86
C VAL A 322 -18.06 27.24 -1.96
N LYS A 323 -17.34 26.25 -1.43
CA LYS A 323 -15.87 26.18 -1.38
C LYS A 323 -15.28 25.70 -2.71
N THR A 324 -16.08 25.01 -3.53
CA THR A 324 -15.68 24.45 -4.84
C THR A 324 -16.40 25.11 -6.03
N GLU A 325 -17.06 26.25 -5.79
CA GLU A 325 -17.80 27.00 -6.80
C GLU A 325 -16.90 27.42 -7.97
N GLY A 326 -17.44 27.36 -9.20
CA GLY A 326 -16.66 27.57 -10.42
C GLY A 326 -15.75 26.38 -10.79
N GLY A 327 -15.74 25.32 -9.99
CA GLY A 327 -14.93 24.13 -10.20
C GLY A 327 -15.31 23.33 -11.44
N LYS A 328 -14.30 22.79 -12.13
CA LYS A 328 -14.44 21.91 -13.29
C LYS A 328 -13.94 20.50 -12.93
N ILE A 329 -14.80 19.50 -13.10
CA ILE A 329 -14.43 18.09 -12.92
C ILE A 329 -13.48 17.72 -14.07
N ILE A 330 -12.24 17.35 -13.73
CA ILE A 330 -11.21 16.96 -14.70
C ILE A 330 -11.02 15.44 -14.76
N ARG A 331 -11.47 14.71 -13.72
CA ARG A 331 -11.38 13.25 -13.67
C ARG A 331 -12.41 12.71 -12.69
N VAL A 332 -13.02 11.58 -13.04
CA VAL A 332 -13.93 10.80 -12.18
C VAL A 332 -13.31 9.42 -11.99
N GLU A 333 -13.21 8.96 -10.75
CA GLU A 333 -12.41 7.81 -10.40
C GLU A 333 -13.09 6.95 -9.32
N ALA A 334 -12.92 5.63 -9.39
CA ALA A 334 -13.38 4.72 -8.35
C ALA A 334 -12.40 3.56 -8.15
N HIS A 335 -12.28 3.09 -6.92
CA HIS A 335 -11.42 1.93 -6.62
C HIS A 335 -11.84 1.20 -5.34
N PRO A 336 -11.72 -0.14 -5.28
CA PRO A 336 -11.91 -0.88 -4.04
C PRO A 336 -10.81 -0.61 -3.01
N ILE A 337 -11.20 -0.52 -1.75
CA ILE A 337 -10.33 -0.35 -0.59
C ILE A 337 -10.58 -1.53 0.35
N PRO A 338 -9.59 -2.42 0.57
CA PRO A 338 -9.71 -3.51 1.53
C PRO A 338 -9.98 -2.97 2.93
N GLU A 339 -10.73 -3.70 3.74
CA GLU A 339 -11.06 -3.27 5.10
C GLU A 339 -10.35 -4.08 6.19
N HIS A 340 -9.75 -5.21 5.86
CA HIS A 340 -9.00 -5.99 6.82
C HIS A 340 -7.99 -6.90 6.12
N PRO A 341 -6.97 -7.38 6.84
CA PRO A 341 -6.02 -8.34 6.29
C PRO A 341 -6.70 -9.63 5.82
N ARG A 342 -6.13 -10.25 4.78
CA ARG A 342 -6.56 -11.58 4.30
C ARG A 342 -6.23 -12.67 5.32
N PRO A 343 -7.00 -13.78 5.36
CA PRO A 343 -6.69 -14.95 6.19
C PRO A 343 -5.29 -15.52 5.95
N LYS A 344 -4.86 -15.61 4.68
CA LYS A 344 -3.49 -15.99 4.32
C LYS A 344 -2.82 -14.82 3.59
N ARG A 345 -1.58 -14.53 3.98
CA ARG A 345 -0.76 -13.43 3.44
C ARG A 345 0.55 -13.90 2.83
N CYS A 346 0.84 -15.20 2.96
CA CYS A 346 1.94 -15.87 2.29
C CYS A 346 1.56 -17.34 2.02
N LYS A 347 2.27 -17.96 1.07
CA LYS A 347 2.25 -19.40 0.82
C LYS A 347 3.51 -19.80 0.05
N GLY A 348 4.28 -20.72 0.59
CA GLY A 348 5.59 -21.08 0.07
C GLY A 348 6.46 -19.85 -0.12
N ARG A 349 6.97 -19.65 -1.34
CA ARG A 349 7.82 -18.51 -1.72
C ARG A 349 7.05 -17.30 -2.28
N VAL A 350 5.78 -17.15 -1.88
CA VAL A 350 4.93 -16.02 -2.27
C VAL A 350 4.51 -15.23 -1.03
N ALA A 351 4.72 -13.91 -1.07
CA ALA A 351 4.27 -12.96 -0.04
C ALA A 351 3.27 -11.95 -0.61
N LEU A 352 2.28 -11.53 0.17
CA LEU A 352 1.38 -10.43 -0.17
C LEU A 352 1.72 -9.18 0.65
N VAL A 353 1.60 -8.00 0.03
CA VAL A 353 1.85 -6.70 0.66
C VAL A 353 0.80 -5.66 0.27
N GLY A 354 0.69 -4.58 1.06
CA GLY A 354 -0.26 -3.49 0.83
C GLY A 354 -1.71 -3.96 0.67
N ASP A 355 -2.42 -3.40 -0.30
CA ASP A 355 -3.83 -3.74 -0.54
C ASP A 355 -4.04 -5.21 -0.90
N ALA A 356 -3.05 -5.88 -1.54
CA ALA A 356 -3.16 -7.31 -1.85
C ALA A 356 -3.23 -8.15 -0.56
N ALA A 357 -2.53 -7.72 0.50
CA ALA A 357 -2.58 -8.32 1.83
C ALA A 357 -3.75 -7.82 2.70
N GLY A 358 -4.43 -6.74 2.30
CA GLY A 358 -5.53 -6.12 3.05
C GLY A 358 -5.08 -5.13 4.13
N TYR A 359 -3.95 -4.45 3.94
CA TYR A 359 -3.34 -3.59 4.97
C TYR A 359 -3.83 -2.13 5.00
N VAL A 360 -4.97 -1.84 4.43
CA VAL A 360 -5.59 -0.52 4.63
C VAL A 360 -6.24 -0.46 6.00
N THR A 361 -6.06 0.64 6.72
CA THR A 361 -6.70 0.81 8.02
C THR A 361 -8.15 1.25 7.90
N LYS A 362 -9.03 0.56 8.65
CA LYS A 362 -10.42 0.96 8.87
C LYS A 362 -10.52 2.36 9.46
N CYS A 363 -11.70 2.96 9.38
CA CYS A 363 -12.01 4.32 9.87
C CYS A 363 -11.33 5.44 9.08
N SER A 364 -10.03 5.35 8.78
CA SER A 364 -9.26 6.39 8.06
C SER A 364 -9.04 6.13 6.57
N GLY A 365 -9.27 4.89 6.09
CA GLY A 365 -8.98 4.50 4.70
C GLY A 365 -7.52 4.67 4.28
N GLU A 366 -6.61 4.81 5.24
CA GLU A 366 -5.22 5.06 4.96
C GLU A 366 -4.50 3.79 4.48
N GLY A 367 -3.92 3.87 3.29
CA GLY A 367 -3.22 2.74 2.68
C GLY A 367 -1.78 3.01 2.25
N ILE A 368 -1.40 4.26 1.94
CA ILE A 368 -0.11 4.54 1.28
C ILE A 368 1.07 4.16 2.18
N TYR A 369 1.09 4.64 3.42
CA TYR A 369 2.15 4.31 4.38
C TYR A 369 2.21 2.81 4.64
N PHE A 370 1.09 2.16 4.96
CA PHE A 370 1.03 0.72 5.24
C PHE A 370 1.42 -0.13 4.03
N ALA A 371 1.06 0.28 2.81
CA ALA A 371 1.50 -0.36 1.59
C ALA A 371 3.02 -0.26 1.43
N ALA A 372 3.58 0.94 1.46
CA ALA A 372 5.02 1.15 1.33
C ALA A 372 5.80 0.41 2.43
N LYS A 373 5.31 0.45 3.68
CA LYS A 373 5.96 -0.16 4.84
C LYS A 373 5.93 -1.67 4.78
N SER A 374 4.80 -2.28 4.41
CA SER A 374 4.72 -3.74 4.25
C SER A 374 5.60 -4.23 3.11
N GLY A 375 5.63 -3.52 1.98
CA GLY A 375 6.54 -3.81 0.87
C GLY A 375 8.01 -3.84 1.30
N ARG A 376 8.45 -2.79 2.00
CA ARG A 376 9.81 -2.72 2.56
C ARG A 376 10.08 -3.82 3.58
N MET A 377 9.18 -4.07 4.54
CA MET A 377 9.38 -5.09 5.58
C MET A 377 9.46 -6.51 4.99
N ALA A 378 8.62 -6.83 4.01
CA ALA A 378 8.68 -8.12 3.30
C ALA A 378 10.01 -8.30 2.56
N ALA A 379 10.46 -7.25 1.87
CA ALA A 379 11.75 -7.25 1.18
C ALA A 379 12.95 -7.33 2.14
N GLU A 380 12.93 -6.61 3.28
CA GLU A 380 13.94 -6.71 4.34
C GLU A 380 14.07 -8.15 4.84
N ALA A 381 12.95 -8.82 5.10
CA ALA A 381 12.94 -10.19 5.58
C ALA A 381 13.48 -11.19 4.54
N ILE A 382 13.18 -10.99 3.26
CA ILE A 382 13.76 -11.77 2.15
C ILE A 382 15.27 -11.52 2.02
N VAL A 383 15.71 -10.26 2.08
CA VAL A 383 17.14 -9.91 2.01
C VAL A 383 17.92 -10.53 3.17
N GLU A 384 17.39 -10.45 4.39
CA GLU A 384 17.98 -11.07 5.58
C GLU A 384 18.02 -12.60 5.44
N GLY A 385 16.88 -13.23 5.14
CA GLY A 385 16.76 -14.69 5.02
C GLY A 385 17.58 -15.30 3.89
N SER A 386 17.82 -14.55 2.81
CA SER A 386 18.62 -14.97 1.65
C SER A 386 20.11 -14.64 1.78
N ALA A 387 20.56 -14.06 2.91
CA ALA A 387 21.91 -13.55 3.10
C ALA A 387 22.33 -12.62 1.93
N ASN A 388 21.58 -11.54 1.74
CA ASN A 388 21.78 -10.56 0.66
C ASN A 388 21.67 -11.16 -0.75
N GLY A 389 20.73 -12.10 -0.93
CA GLY A 389 20.48 -12.76 -2.21
C GLY A 389 21.49 -13.83 -2.61
N THR A 390 22.35 -14.29 -1.70
CA THR A 390 23.37 -15.32 -1.99
C THR A 390 22.89 -16.75 -1.73
N LYS A 391 21.74 -16.92 -1.07
CA LYS A 391 21.11 -18.21 -0.75
C LYS A 391 19.61 -18.18 -1.04
N MET A 392 19.03 -19.36 -1.27
CA MET A 392 17.59 -19.52 -1.29
C MET A 392 16.97 -19.30 0.09
N CYS A 393 15.79 -18.70 0.13
CA CYS A 393 14.95 -18.66 1.31
C CYS A 393 13.49 -18.99 0.96
N GLY A 394 12.78 -19.51 1.95
CA GLY A 394 11.42 -20.00 1.82
C GLY A 394 10.40 -19.17 2.57
N GLU A 395 9.32 -19.85 2.96
CA GLU A 395 8.20 -19.25 3.71
C GLU A 395 8.65 -18.72 5.08
N ASP A 396 9.63 -19.35 5.74
CA ASP A 396 10.13 -18.95 7.05
C ASP A 396 10.66 -17.50 7.05
N ALA A 397 11.39 -17.11 6.01
CA ALA A 397 11.86 -15.74 5.85
C ALA A 397 10.69 -14.76 5.67
N ILE A 398 9.63 -15.16 4.95
CA ILE A 398 8.43 -14.33 4.77
C ILE A 398 7.66 -14.20 6.10
N ARG A 399 7.60 -15.26 6.91
CA ARG A 399 6.92 -15.26 8.21
C ARG A 399 7.55 -14.27 9.20
N VAL A 400 8.86 -14.05 9.15
CA VAL A 400 9.53 -13.00 9.92
C VAL A 400 8.91 -11.62 9.66
N TYR A 401 8.56 -11.32 8.41
CA TYR A 401 7.86 -10.07 8.08
C TYR A 401 6.45 -10.03 8.68
N LEU A 402 5.69 -11.11 8.57
CA LEU A 402 4.32 -11.18 9.09
C LEU A 402 4.30 -11.03 10.61
N ASP A 403 5.21 -11.69 11.33
CA ASP A 403 5.32 -11.60 12.77
C ASP A 403 5.70 -10.17 13.20
N LYS A 404 6.69 -9.56 12.54
CA LYS A 404 7.06 -8.15 12.78
C LYS A 404 5.89 -7.20 12.49
N TRP A 405 5.13 -7.46 11.43
CA TRP A 405 3.97 -6.64 11.05
C TRP A 405 2.84 -6.74 12.08
N ASP A 406 2.41 -7.95 12.40
CA ASP A 406 1.29 -8.20 13.31
C ASP A 406 1.62 -7.69 14.71
N ASN A 407 2.82 -7.95 15.23
CA ASN A 407 3.26 -7.43 16.52
C ASN A 407 3.25 -5.89 16.57
N LYS A 408 3.57 -5.23 15.46
CA LYS A 408 3.64 -3.76 15.42
C LYS A 408 2.28 -3.10 15.21
N TYR A 409 1.41 -3.65 14.37
CA TYR A 409 0.22 -2.94 13.88
C TYR A 409 -1.12 -3.56 14.25
N TRP A 410 -1.16 -4.79 14.76
CA TRP A 410 -2.42 -5.46 15.09
C TRP A 410 -3.30 -4.65 16.04
N THR A 411 -2.70 -4.09 17.09
CA THR A 411 -3.40 -3.23 18.05
C THR A 411 -4.02 -2.02 17.38
N THR A 412 -3.30 -1.37 16.46
CA THR A 412 -3.81 -0.24 15.67
C THR A 412 -5.04 -0.63 14.86
N TYR A 413 -5.00 -1.77 14.15
CA TYR A 413 -6.17 -2.26 13.40
C TYR A 413 -7.38 -2.52 14.31
N LYS A 414 -7.15 -3.11 15.49
CA LYS A 414 -8.24 -3.39 16.45
C LYS A 414 -8.88 -2.13 17.00
N VAL A 415 -8.08 -1.14 17.38
CA VAL A 415 -8.60 0.14 17.88
C VAL A 415 -9.42 0.85 16.80
N LEU A 416 -8.92 0.91 15.56
CA LEU A 416 -9.62 1.58 14.46
C LEU A 416 -10.92 0.85 14.06
N ASP A 417 -10.96 -0.48 14.11
CA ASP A 417 -12.19 -1.26 13.89
C ASP A 417 -13.26 -0.96 14.95
N ILE A 418 -12.86 -0.82 16.22
CA ILE A 418 -13.77 -0.43 17.31
C ILE A 418 -14.30 0.99 17.09
N LEU A 419 -13.42 1.94 16.77
CA LEU A 419 -13.81 3.33 16.53
C LEU A 419 -14.81 3.44 15.38
N GLN A 420 -14.57 2.74 14.26
CA GLN A 420 -15.51 2.70 13.14
C GLN A 420 -16.86 2.15 13.58
N LYS A 421 -16.86 1.01 14.30
CA LYS A 421 -18.09 0.38 14.82
C LYS A 421 -18.84 1.24 15.83
N VAL A 422 -18.19 2.14 16.57
CA VAL A 422 -18.88 2.99 17.54
C VAL A 422 -19.45 4.24 16.86
N PHE A 423 -18.61 4.97 16.13
CA PHE A 423 -18.95 6.33 15.70
C PHE A 423 -19.68 6.41 14.36
N TYR A 424 -19.52 5.41 13.48
CA TYR A 424 -20.15 5.44 12.14
C TYR A 424 -21.51 4.73 12.09
N ARG A 425 -22.08 4.36 13.25
CA ARG A 425 -23.39 3.67 13.31
C ARG A 425 -24.58 4.59 13.06
N SER A 426 -24.49 5.86 13.39
CA SER A 426 -25.63 6.80 13.32
C SER A 426 -25.16 8.26 13.31
N ASN A 427 -26.00 9.17 12.83
CA ASN A 427 -25.69 10.60 12.86
C ASN A 427 -25.44 11.14 14.29
N PRO A 428 -26.23 10.78 15.33
CA PRO A 428 -25.91 11.17 16.70
C PRO A 428 -24.51 10.72 17.18
N ALA A 429 -24.08 9.53 16.79
CA ALA A 429 -22.73 9.05 17.12
C ALA A 429 -21.65 9.84 16.35
N ARG A 430 -21.91 10.21 15.08
CA ARG A 430 -21.04 11.08 14.29
C ARG A 430 -20.95 12.50 14.83
N GLU A 431 -22.06 13.05 15.34
CA GLU A 431 -22.05 14.35 16.04
C GLU A 431 -21.15 14.29 17.28
N ALA A 432 -21.31 13.25 18.09
CA ALA A 432 -20.45 13.02 19.25
C ALA A 432 -18.98 12.87 18.85
N PHE A 433 -18.70 12.16 17.75
CA PHE A 433 -17.34 12.03 17.22
C PHE A 433 -16.73 13.39 16.86
N VAL A 434 -17.46 14.24 16.13
CA VAL A 434 -16.97 15.57 15.76
C VAL A 434 -16.81 16.47 16.99
N GLU A 435 -17.70 16.38 17.98
CA GLU A 435 -17.55 17.08 19.26
C GLU A 435 -16.28 16.63 19.99
N LEU A 436 -15.99 15.33 20.02
CA LEU A 436 -14.76 14.81 20.63
C LEU A 436 -13.50 15.30 19.90
N CYS A 437 -13.55 15.45 18.58
CA CYS A 437 -12.43 16.00 17.81
C CYS A 437 -12.08 17.46 18.16
N GLU A 438 -12.93 18.19 18.89
CA GLU A 438 -12.61 19.55 19.36
C GLU A 438 -11.68 19.55 20.58
N ASP A 439 -11.65 18.44 21.33
CA ASP A 439 -10.84 18.33 22.53
C ASP A 439 -9.34 18.24 22.19
N SER A 440 -8.53 19.09 22.83
CA SER A 440 -7.09 19.16 22.55
C SER A 440 -6.35 17.85 22.88
N TYR A 441 -6.77 17.10 23.91
CA TYR A 441 -6.16 15.81 24.22
C TYR A 441 -6.47 14.79 23.12
N VAL A 442 -7.73 14.74 22.66
CA VAL A 442 -8.13 13.86 21.55
C VAL A 442 -7.37 14.20 20.28
N GLN A 443 -7.25 15.48 19.94
CA GLN A 443 -6.47 15.92 18.77
C GLN A 443 -5.02 15.48 18.88
N LYS A 444 -4.37 15.73 20.03
CA LYS A 444 -2.97 15.33 20.25
C LYS A 444 -2.79 13.83 20.07
N MET A 445 -3.58 13.01 20.77
CA MET A 445 -3.48 11.55 20.67
C MET A 445 -3.73 11.03 19.25
N THR A 446 -4.71 11.62 18.55
CA THR A 446 -5.05 11.23 17.17
C THR A 446 -3.92 11.60 16.20
N PHE A 447 -3.39 12.82 16.27
CA PHE A 447 -2.32 13.27 15.40
C PHE A 447 -1.00 12.60 15.71
N ASP A 448 -0.61 12.43 16.98
CA ASP A 448 0.62 11.73 17.30
C ASP A 448 0.56 10.28 16.76
N SER A 449 -0.57 9.60 16.97
CA SER A 449 -0.78 8.25 16.43
C SER A 449 -0.80 8.23 14.91
N TYR A 450 -1.36 9.25 14.25
CA TYR A 450 -1.41 9.33 12.79
C TYR A 450 -0.07 9.72 12.17
N LEU A 451 0.60 10.75 12.66
CA LEU A 451 1.84 11.30 12.10
C LEU A 451 3.03 10.37 12.32
N TYR A 452 3.08 9.68 13.46
CA TYR A 452 4.22 8.83 13.85
C TYR A 452 3.93 7.33 13.79
N LYS A 453 2.66 6.93 13.60
CA LYS A 453 2.24 5.52 13.50
C LYS A 453 2.65 4.66 14.70
N THR A 454 2.77 5.30 15.85
CA THR A 454 2.98 4.68 17.15
C THR A 454 1.71 4.85 17.98
N VAL A 455 1.29 3.80 18.69
CA VAL A 455 0.23 3.96 19.69
C VAL A 455 0.87 4.69 20.87
N VAL A 456 0.55 5.98 21.02
CA VAL A 456 1.04 6.75 22.16
C VAL A 456 0.36 6.18 23.41
N PRO A 457 1.11 5.76 24.44
CA PRO A 457 0.51 5.41 25.72
C PRO A 457 -0.16 6.67 26.30
N GLY A 458 -1.48 6.60 26.47
CA GLY A 458 -2.27 7.69 27.04
C GLY A 458 -1.98 7.91 28.52
N ASN A 459 -2.41 9.05 29.04
CA ASN A 459 -2.47 9.26 30.49
C ASN A 459 -3.74 8.56 31.02
N PRO A 460 -3.63 7.59 31.95
CA PRO A 460 -4.79 6.83 32.43
C PRO A 460 -5.95 7.70 32.93
N LEU A 461 -5.66 8.85 33.55
CA LEU A 461 -6.71 9.77 34.03
C LEU A 461 -7.42 10.49 32.88
N ASP A 462 -6.69 10.86 31.83
CA ASP A 462 -7.26 11.55 30.67
C ASP A 462 -7.98 10.57 29.74
N ASP A 463 -7.54 9.30 29.69
CA ASP A 463 -8.25 8.22 29.00
C ASP A 463 -9.60 7.90 29.69
N VAL A 464 -9.64 7.87 31.03
CA VAL A 464 -10.90 7.72 31.78
C VAL A 464 -11.82 8.91 31.57
N LYS A 465 -11.31 10.15 31.60
CA LYS A 465 -12.10 11.35 31.28
C LYS A 465 -12.64 11.30 29.85
N LEU A 466 -11.82 10.88 28.89
CA LEU A 466 -12.21 10.74 27.49
C LEU A 466 -13.33 9.70 27.34
N LEU A 467 -13.23 8.56 28.02
CA LEU A 467 -14.27 7.54 28.03
C LEU A 467 -15.59 8.09 28.61
N VAL A 468 -15.54 8.75 29.77
CA VAL A 468 -16.72 9.35 30.41
C VAL A 468 -17.35 10.42 29.51
N ARG A 469 -16.54 11.28 28.87
CA ARG A 469 -17.01 12.30 27.93
C ARG A 469 -17.61 11.69 26.67
N THR A 470 -16.99 10.64 26.13
CA THR A 470 -17.49 9.90 24.96
C THR A 470 -18.87 9.30 25.27
N VAL A 471 -19.00 8.61 26.40
CA VAL A 471 -20.29 8.05 26.85
C VAL A 471 -21.30 9.16 27.07
N SER A 472 -20.91 10.26 27.72
CA SER A 472 -21.79 11.40 28.00
C SER A 472 -22.25 12.12 26.73
N SER A 473 -21.38 12.31 25.74
CA SER A 473 -21.72 12.91 24.44
C SER A 473 -22.63 11.99 23.64
N ILE A 474 -22.35 10.67 23.61
CA ILE A 474 -23.25 9.69 22.98
C ILE A 474 -24.63 9.69 23.65
N LEU A 475 -24.69 9.70 24.99
CA LEU A 475 -25.95 9.77 25.73
C LEU A 475 -26.71 11.07 25.47
N ARG A 476 -26.01 12.23 25.43
CA ARG A 476 -26.61 13.53 25.12
C ARG A 476 -27.15 13.57 23.69
N SER A 477 -26.39 13.12 22.71
CA SER A 477 -26.79 13.05 21.31
C SER A 477 -27.99 12.11 21.11
N ASN A 478 -28.04 10.99 21.86
CA ASN A 478 -29.20 10.09 21.87
C ASN A 478 -30.40 10.65 22.64
N ALA A 479 -30.21 11.47 23.67
CA ALA A 479 -31.29 12.15 24.37
C ALA A 479 -31.90 13.26 23.50
N LEU A 480 -31.09 14.01 22.75
CA LEU A 480 -31.58 14.98 21.75
C LEU A 480 -32.43 14.29 20.66
N ARG A 481 -32.14 13.03 20.32
CA ARG A 481 -32.99 12.21 19.43
C ARG A 481 -34.38 11.95 20.04
N SER A 482 -34.50 11.68 21.34
CA SER A 482 -35.81 11.41 21.97
C SER A 482 -36.67 12.67 22.13
N VAL A 483 -36.03 13.84 22.19
CA VAL A 483 -36.70 15.14 22.23
C VAL A 483 -37.13 15.57 20.84
N ASN A 484 -36.27 15.45 19.82
CA ASN A 484 -36.64 15.79 18.43
C ASN A 484 -37.59 14.78 17.76
N SER A 485 -37.62 13.52 18.21
CA SER A 485 -38.65 12.57 17.76
C SER A 485 -40.06 12.90 18.28
N LYS A 486 -40.18 13.81 19.27
CA LYS A 486 -41.48 14.33 19.72
C LYS A 486 -41.91 15.61 18.98
N SER A 487 -41.05 16.20 18.16
CA SER A 487 -41.32 17.47 17.46
C SER A 487 -41.21 17.40 15.93
N VAL A 488 -40.99 16.20 15.36
CA VAL A 488 -40.93 16.05 13.90
C VAL A 488 -41.71 14.80 13.45
N ASN A 489 -42.98 15.00 13.10
CA ASN A 489 -43.71 14.10 12.21
C ASN A 489 -43.21 14.35 10.78
N VAL A 490 -42.14 13.67 10.36
CA VAL A 490 -41.87 13.49 8.93
C VAL A 490 -42.70 12.29 8.46
N SER A 491 -43.81 12.59 7.79
CA SER A 491 -44.54 11.61 6.99
C SER A 491 -43.70 11.24 5.77
N PHE A 492 -43.12 10.04 5.78
CA PHE A 492 -42.68 9.39 4.55
C PHE A 492 -43.92 8.77 3.92
N GLY A 493 -44.33 9.26 2.75
CA GLY A 493 -45.44 8.70 1.99
C GLY A 493 -45.17 7.24 1.60
N SER A 494 -45.70 6.31 2.39
CA SER A 494 -45.50 4.87 2.24
C SER A 494 -46.75 4.14 1.70
N LYS A 495 -47.41 4.68 0.67
CA LYS A 495 -48.58 3.99 0.06
C LYS A 495 -48.68 4.00 -1.47
N ALA A 496 -47.62 4.37 -2.20
CA ALA A 496 -47.68 4.44 -3.67
C ALA A 496 -46.78 3.43 -4.42
N ASN A 497 -46.11 2.50 -3.72
CA ASN A 497 -45.21 1.52 -4.35
C ASN A 497 -45.59 0.04 -4.13
N GLU A 498 -46.68 -0.25 -3.42
CA GLU A 498 -47.16 -1.64 -3.25
C GLU A 498 -48.18 -2.08 -4.31
N GLU A 499 -48.74 -1.17 -5.12
CA GLU A 499 -49.72 -1.53 -6.16
C GLU A 499 -49.15 -1.69 -7.58
N ARG A 500 -47.82 -1.56 -7.78
CA ARG A 500 -47.19 -1.73 -9.10
C ARG A 500 -46.34 -2.99 -9.28
N VAL A 501 -46.36 -3.91 -8.32
CA VAL A 501 -45.64 -5.21 -8.40
C VAL A 501 -46.61 -6.41 -8.55
N MET A 502 -47.93 -6.17 -8.61
CA MET A 502 -48.93 -7.22 -8.90
C MET A 502 -49.60 -7.07 -10.28
N ALA A 503 -49.03 -6.27 -11.18
CA ALA A 503 -49.47 -6.15 -12.57
C ALA A 503 -48.32 -5.72 -13.49
N ALA A 504 -47.30 -6.59 -13.66
CA ALA A 504 -46.38 -6.62 -14.80
C ALA A 504 -45.64 -7.96 -14.84
#